data_AF-A0A936VXI5-F1
#
_entry.id   AF-A0A936VXI5-F1
#
_cell.length_a   1.000
_cell.length_b   1.000
_cell.length_c   1.000
_cell.angle_alpha   90.00
_cell.angle_beta   90.00
_cell.angle_gamma   90.00
#
_symmetry.space_group_name_H-M   'P 1'
#
loop_
_entity.id
_entity.type
_entity.pdbx_description
1 polymer ?
#
loop_
_entity_poly.entity_id
_entity_poly.type
_entity_poly.pdbx_seq_one_letter_code
_entity_poly.pdbx_strand_id
1 'polypeptide(L)' 'MLDINKDNKLDLIHNGEWEPISILINTGSKFEDRTKEYGLTNTLGWWNKLEAGDLDNDESLDLIAETRSKFKV' A
#
# COMPACT_ATOMS: atom_id res chain seq x y z
N MET A 1 -8.16 -3.05 -2.59
CA MET A 1 -8.25 -4.09 -1.53
C MET A 1 -7.65 -5.35 -2.11
N LEU A 2 -6.73 -5.96 -1.38
CA LEU A 2 -5.86 -7.05 -1.82
C LEU A 2 -5.56 -7.93 -0.61
N ASP A 3 -5.34 -9.22 -0.79
CA ASP A 3 -4.87 -10.11 0.29
C ASP A 3 -3.32 -10.08 0.33
N ILE A 4 -2.75 -9.23 1.18
CA ILE A 4 -1.30 -8.94 1.20
C ILE A 4 -0.53 -10.03 1.94
N ASN A 5 -1.15 -10.60 2.99
CA ASN A 5 -0.52 -11.57 3.87
C ASN A 5 -0.94 -13.02 3.58
N LYS A 6 -1.74 -13.24 2.52
CA LYS A 6 -2.24 -14.55 2.06
C LYS A 6 -3.11 -15.27 3.10
N ASP A 7 -3.90 -14.53 3.88
CA ASP A 7 -4.80 -15.10 4.90
C ASP A 7 -6.25 -15.33 4.41
N ASN A 8 -6.49 -15.15 3.10
CA ASN A 8 -7.80 -15.19 2.43
C ASN A 8 -8.76 -14.08 2.87
N LYS A 9 -8.27 -12.99 3.46
CA LYS A 9 -9.06 -11.79 3.74
C LYS A 9 -8.52 -10.62 2.95
N LEU A 10 -9.44 -9.76 2.52
CA LEU A 10 -9.06 -8.55 1.81
C LEU A 10 -8.57 -7.49 2.80
N ASP A 11 -7.34 -7.06 2.60
CA ASP A 11 -6.69 -5.95 3.30
C ASP A 11 -6.94 -4.62 2.59
N LEU A 12 -6.85 -3.54 3.36
CA LEU A 12 -7.03 -2.18 2.87
C LEU A 12 -5.68 -1.48 2.77
N ILE A 13 -5.36 -1.06 1.55
CA ILE A 13 -4.24 -0.16 1.26
C ILE A 13 -4.85 1.17 0.85
N HIS A 14 -4.42 2.24 1.50
CA HIS A 14 -4.85 3.58 1.13
C HIS A 14 -3.72 4.58 1.27
N ASN A 15 -3.90 5.71 0.63
CA ASN A 15 -3.03 6.87 0.75
C ASN A 15 -3.91 8.13 0.77
N GLY A 16 -3.44 9.15 1.48
CA GLY A 16 -4.03 10.49 1.50
C GLY A 16 -3.13 11.51 0.80
N GLU A 17 -3.61 12.74 0.69
CA GLU A 17 -2.74 13.86 0.35
C GLU A 17 -1.86 14.18 1.56
N TRP A 18 -0.54 14.16 1.37
CA TRP A 18 0.45 14.40 2.44
C TRP A 18 0.45 13.37 3.57
N GLU A 19 -0.09 12.18 3.33
CA GLU A 19 -0.06 11.06 4.27
C GLU A 19 0.80 9.92 3.71
N PRO A 20 1.44 9.12 4.59
CA PRO A 20 2.12 7.91 4.17
C PRO A 20 1.13 6.91 3.58
N ILE A 21 1.62 6.03 2.71
CA ILE A 21 0.85 4.87 2.26
C ILE A 21 0.61 3.99 3.49
N SER A 22 -0.66 3.71 3.77
CA SER A 22 -1.07 2.97 4.95
C SER A 22 -1.55 1.58 4.57
N ILE A 23 -1.07 0.56 5.30
CA ILE A 23 -1.50 -0.83 5.16
C ILE A 23 -2.29 -1.24 6.39
N LEU A 24 -3.55 -1.60 6.16
CA LEU A 24 -4.49 -2.04 7.18
C LEU A 24 -4.85 -3.51 6.95
N ILE A 25 -4.35 -4.40 7.81
CA ILE A 25 -4.59 -5.84 7.73
C ILE A 25 -5.94 -6.19 8.31
N ASN A 26 -6.72 -6.97 7.57
CA ASN A 26 -8.04 -7.42 7.99
C ASN A 26 -7.92 -8.65 8.88
N THR A 27 -8.21 -8.49 10.17
CA THR A 27 -8.20 -9.62 11.11
C THR A 27 -9.47 -10.48 11.03
N GLY A 28 -10.50 -10.03 10.30
CA GLY A 28 -11.84 -10.62 10.24
C GLY A 28 -12.86 -9.96 11.16
N SER A 29 -12.41 -9.17 12.15
CA SER A 29 -13.27 -8.38 13.05
C SER A 29 -12.98 -6.88 13.02
N LYS A 30 -11.75 -6.52 12.64
CA LYS A 30 -11.26 -5.14 12.55
C LYS A 30 -10.10 -5.06 11.56
N PHE A 31 -9.76 -3.83 11.18
CA PHE A 31 -8.54 -3.49 10.49
C PHE A 31 -7.45 -3.09 11.49
N GLU A 32 -6.26 -3.69 11.36
CA GLU A 32 -5.07 -3.35 12.14
C GLU A 32 -4.06 -2.60 11.28
N ASP A 33 -3.64 -1.43 11.74
CA ASP A 33 -2.58 -0.68 11.08
C ASP A 33 -1.22 -1.37 11.24
N ARG A 34 -0.70 -1.83 10.11
CA ARG A 34 0.57 -2.55 9.98
C ARG A 34 1.57 -1.78 9.12
N THR A 35 1.30 -0.50 8.84
CA THR A 35 2.12 0.37 7.98
C THR A 35 3.61 0.35 8.34
N LYS A 36 3.92 0.32 9.64
CA LYS A 36 5.30 0.25 10.13
C LYS A 36 5.98 -1.10 9.85
N GLU A 37 5.25 -2.20 9.93
CA GLU A 37 5.79 -3.55 9.68
C GLU A 37 6.20 -3.71 8.21
N TYR A 38 5.45 -3.07 7.31
CA TYR A 38 5.77 -3.01 5.88
C TYR A 38 6.75 -1.88 5.51
N GLY A 39 7.32 -1.16 6.49
CA GLY A 39 8.33 -0.13 6.24
C GLY A 39 7.82 1.15 5.56
N LEU A 40 6.50 1.34 5.46
CA LEU A 40 5.89 2.43 4.69
C LEU A 40 5.71 3.73 5.48
N THR A 41 6.07 3.76 6.77
CA THR A 41 5.89 4.95 7.64
C THR A 41 6.54 6.21 7.09
N ASN A 42 7.63 6.09 6.33
CA ASN A 42 8.36 7.23 5.76
C ASN A 42 8.01 7.52 4.29
N THR A 43 6.93 6.94 3.75
CA THR A 43 6.48 7.17 2.36
C THR A 43 5.63 8.44 2.23
N LEU A 44 6.03 9.52 2.88
CA LEU A 44 5.36 10.81 2.74
C LEU A 44 5.44 11.28 1.28
N GLY A 45 4.29 11.47 0.64
CA GLY A 45 4.26 11.86 -0.77
C GLY A 45 2.86 12.13 -1.28
N TRP A 46 2.80 12.68 -2.50
CA TRP A 46 1.55 12.83 -3.23
C TRP A 46 1.39 11.67 -4.21
N TRP A 47 0.88 10.55 -3.68
CA TRP A 47 0.67 9.34 -4.45
C TRP A 47 -0.66 9.44 -5.22
N ASN A 48 -0.61 9.25 -6.53
CA ASN A 48 -1.79 9.35 -7.39
C ASN A 48 -2.33 7.97 -7.76
N LYS A 49 -1.46 6.97 -7.79
CA LYS A 49 -1.79 5.60 -8.17
C LYS A 49 -0.98 4.64 -7.31
N LEU A 50 -1.65 3.61 -6.80
CA LEU A 50 -1.04 2.45 -6.17
C LEU A 50 -1.40 1.24 -7.02
N GLU A 51 -0.39 0.49 -7.44
CA GLU A 51 -0.54 -0.83 -8.05
C GLU A 51 0.15 -1.87 -7.18
N ALA A 52 -0.40 -3.09 -7.13
CA ALA A 52 0.17 -4.18 -6.36
C ALA A 52 0.22 -5.44 -7.21
N GLY A 53 1.33 -6.17 -7.12
CA GLY A 53 1.58 -7.41 -7.86
C GLY A 53 2.88 -8.06 -7.42
N ASP A 54 3.05 -9.35 -7.73
CA ASP A 54 4.30 -10.08 -7.49
C ASP A 54 5.24 -9.82 -8.70
N LEU A 55 6.18 -8.88 -8.56
CA LEU A 55 7.01 -8.37 -9.65
C LEU A 55 8.37 -9.06 -9.70
N ASP A 56 8.91 -9.44 -8.55
CA ASP A 56 10.17 -10.19 -8.45
C ASP A 56 9.97 -11.70 -8.33
N ASN A 57 8.71 -12.15 -8.32
CA ASN A 57 8.30 -13.55 -8.33
C ASN A 57 8.76 -14.29 -7.06
N ASP A 58 8.81 -13.59 -5.92
CA ASP A 58 9.18 -14.10 -4.61
C ASP A 58 7.98 -14.54 -3.76
N GLU A 59 6.79 -14.60 -4.37
CA GLU A 59 5.52 -14.94 -3.71
C GLU A 59 5.07 -13.91 -2.65
N SER A 60 5.71 -12.75 -2.56
CA SER A 60 5.20 -11.59 -1.82
C SER A 60 4.60 -10.56 -2.79
N LEU A 61 3.79 -9.64 -2.25
CA LEU A 61 3.16 -8.61 -3.07
C LEU A 61 3.99 -7.33 -3.01
N ASP A 62 4.51 -6.92 -4.15
CA ASP A 62 5.16 -5.63 -4.32
C ASP A 62 4.11 -4.52 -4.46
N LEU A 63 4.45 -3.34 -3.93
CA LEU A 63 3.65 -2.13 -4.07
C LEU A 63 4.37 -1.10 -4.93
N ILE A 64 3.80 -0.76 -6.08
CA ILE A 64 4.24 0.37 -6.91
C ILE A 64 3.40 1.59 -6.56
N ALA A 65 4.06 2.67 -6.15
CA ALA A 65 3.43 3.96 -5.91
C ALA A 65 3.92 4.99 -6.93
N GLU A 66 2.99 5.57 -7.71
CA GLU A 66 3.30 6.59 -8.72
C GLU A 66 2.86 7.98 -8.25
N THR A 67 3.72 8.98 -8.46
CA THR A 67 3.34 10.39 -8.38
C THR A 67 3.22 10.98 -9.78
N ARG A 68 2.13 11.70 -10.06
CA ARG A 68 1.92 12.34 -11.37
C ARG A 68 2.30 13.81 -11.29
N SER A 69 3.59 14.11 -11.48
CA SER A 69 4.04 15.50 -11.66
C SER A 69 3.72 15.97 -13.09
N LYS A 70 2.66 16.77 -13.28
CA LYS A 70 2.48 17.51 -14.54
C LYS A 70 3.43 18.71 -14.54
N PHE A 71 4.64 18.54 -15.08
CA PHE A 71 5.45 19.69 -15.47
C PHE A 71 4.87 20.27 -16.76
N LYS A 72 4.20 21.41 -16.63
CA LYS A 72 3.87 22.27 -17.77
C LYS A 72 4.98 23.31 -17.87
N VAL A 73 5.89 23.13 -18.83
CA VAL A 73 6.80 24.19 -19.28
C VAL A 73 6.04 25.26 -20.04
#